data_AF-A0A967IBL0-F1
#
_entry.id   AF-A0A967IBL0-F1
#
_cell.length_a   1.000
_cell.length_b   1.000
_cell.length_c   1.000
_cell.angle_alpha   90.00
_cell.angle_beta   90.00
_cell.angle_gamma   90.00
#
_symmetry.space_group_name_H-M   'P 1'
#
loop_
_entity.id
_entity.type
_entity.pdbx_description
1 polymer ?
#
loop_
_entity_poly.entity_id
_entity_poly.type
_entity_poly.pdbx_seq_one_letter_code
_entity_poly.pdbx_strand_id
1 'polypeptide(L)' 'LASAANGIVITDPEGKILWVNPAFCALTGYAHEEAVGQHTRILRSGRHNQAFYAKLWATIRSSKVWRGEIVNRRKDGVL' A
#
# COMPACT_ATOMS: atom_id res chain seq x y z
N LEU A 1 9.32 -8.97 11.02
CA LEU A 1 8.51 -7.97 10.28
C LEU A 1 8.61 -6.56 10.87
N ALA A 2 8.49 -6.38 12.20
CA ALA A 2 8.56 -5.06 12.84
C ALA A 2 9.95 -4.36 12.81
N SER A 3 11.05 -5.10 12.54
CA SER A 3 12.42 -4.57 12.50
C SER A 3 12.93 -4.24 11.08
N ALA A 4 12.11 -4.41 10.03
CA ALA A 4 12.51 -4.06 8.68
C ALA A 4 12.49 -2.53 8.49
N ALA A 5 13.56 -1.97 7.90
CA ALA A 5 13.61 -0.56 7.52
C ALA A 5 12.64 -0.22 6.36
N ASN A 6 12.25 -1.23 5.58
CA ASN A 6 11.26 -1.09 4.52
C ASN A 6 9.85 -1.10 5.09
N GLY A 7 8.97 -0.26 4.54
CA GLY A 7 7.54 -0.29 4.84
C GLY A 7 6.91 -1.62 4.41
N ILE A 8 6.21 -2.29 5.32
CA ILE A 8 5.50 -3.54 5.08
C ILE A 8 4.04 -3.33 5.46
N VAL A 9 3.16 -3.77 4.55
CA VAL A 9 1.70 -3.78 4.74
C VAL A 9 1.17 -5.17 4.38
N ILE A 10 0.23 -5.66 5.17
CA ILE A 10 -0.52 -6.89 4.92
C ILE A 10 -1.96 -6.50 4.63
N THR A 11 -2.54 -7.04 3.57
CA THR A 11 -3.93 -6.77 3.16
C THR A 11 -4.72 -8.06 2.98
N ASP A 12 -6.05 -7.94 2.99
CA ASP A 12 -6.91 -8.94 2.37
C ASP A 12 -6.81 -8.89 0.83
N PRO A 13 -7.42 -9.85 0.10
CA PRO A 13 -7.42 -9.88 -1.36
C PRO A 13 -8.08 -8.66 -2.04
N GLU A 14 -8.96 -7.95 -1.34
CA GLU A 14 -9.64 -6.72 -1.76
C GLU A 14 -8.80 -5.46 -1.51
N GLY A 15 -7.63 -5.62 -0.88
CA GLY A 15 -6.69 -4.55 -0.59
C GLY A 15 -7.01 -3.73 0.66
N LYS A 16 -7.85 -4.25 1.56
CA LYS A 16 -8.06 -3.70 2.91
C LYS A 16 -6.87 -4.05 3.78
N ILE A 17 -6.32 -3.05 4.45
CA ILE A 17 -5.15 -3.17 5.31
C ILE A 17 -5.53 -3.90 6.58
N LEU A 18 -4.86 -5.02 6.84
CA LEU A 18 -5.02 -5.83 8.05
C LEU A 18 -3.93 -5.49 9.08
N TRP A 19 -2.74 -5.11 8.62
CA TRP A 19 -1.61 -4.80 9.48
C TRP A 19 -0.57 -3.95 8.75
N VAL A 20 0.14 -3.07 9.48
CA VAL A 20 1.28 -2.29 8.99
C VAL A 20 2.42 -2.30 10.00
N ASN A 21 3.66 -2.21 9.51
CA ASN A 21 4.83 -2.07 10.38
C ASN A 21 5.13 -0.59 10.72
N PRO A 22 5.96 -0.30 11.74
CA PRO A 22 6.32 1.07 12.08
C PRO A 22 6.99 1.84 10.94
N ALA A 23 7.80 1.17 10.11
CA ALA A 23 8.44 1.81 8.95
C ALA A 23 7.42 2.30 7.91
N PHE A 24 6.32 1.56 7.68
CA PHE A 24 5.22 2.02 6.84
C PHE A 24 4.61 3.31 7.39
N CYS A 25 4.36 3.36 8.70
CA CYS A 25 3.80 4.55 9.35
C CYS A 25 4.73 5.76 9.18
N ALA A 26 6.03 5.59 9.43
CA ALA A 26 7.02 6.65 9.25
C ALA A 26 7.12 7.14 7.79
N LEU A 27 7.12 6.22 6.83
CA LEU A 27 7.23 6.56 5.41
C LEU A 27 5.96 7.28 4.90
N THR A 28 4.78 6.80 5.27
CA THR A 28 3.51 7.28 4.70
C THR A 28 2.88 8.42 5.50
N GLY A 29 3.23 8.57 6.78
CA GLY A 29 2.66 9.56 7.71
C GLY A 29 1.31 9.14 8.31
N TYR A 30 0.81 7.93 8.05
CA TYR A 30 -0.38 7.39 8.70
C TYR A 30 0.00 6.68 9.99
N ALA A 31 -0.76 6.90 11.06
CA ALA A 31 -0.66 6.06 12.25
C ALA A 31 -1.22 4.66 11.96
N HIS A 32 -0.83 3.67 12.78
CA HIS A 32 -1.25 2.29 12.60
C HIS A 32 -2.78 2.16 12.65
N GLU A 33 -3.40 2.83 13.62
CA GLU A 33 -4.84 2.85 13.88
C GLU A 33 -5.63 3.56 12.77
N GLU A 34 -4.98 4.49 12.06
CA GLU A 34 -5.57 5.19 10.92
C GLU A 34 -5.48 4.36 9.63
N ALA A 35 -4.43 3.53 9.51
CA ALA A 35 -4.18 2.73 8.33
C ALA A 35 -4.97 1.40 8.36
N VAL A 36 -4.99 0.71 9.50
CA VAL A 36 -5.67 -0.58 9.62
C VAL A 36 -7.18 -0.41 9.41
N GLY A 37 -7.76 -1.28 8.58
CA GLY A 37 -9.16 -1.22 8.16
C GLY A 37 -9.43 -0.34 6.94
N GLN A 38 -8.50 0.52 6.52
CA GLN A 38 -8.61 1.27 5.27
C GLN A 38 -8.18 0.43 4.07
N HIS A 39 -8.55 0.85 2.86
CA HIS A 39 -7.98 0.27 1.63
C HIS A 39 -6.66 0.97 1.25
N THR A 40 -5.72 0.22 0.66
CA THR A 40 -4.41 0.75 0.20
C THR A 40 -4.50 1.94 -0.76
N ARG A 41 -5.67 2.19 -1.37
CA ARG A 41 -5.94 3.40 -2.16
C ARG A 41 -5.80 4.72 -1.38
N ILE A 42 -5.74 4.71 -0.04
CA ILE A 42 -5.37 5.91 0.74
C ILE A 42 -4.00 6.48 0.35
N LEU A 43 -3.12 5.64 -0.22
CA LEU A 43 -1.79 6.03 -0.71
C LEU A 43 -1.80 6.48 -2.18
N ARG A 44 -2.95 6.46 -2.87
CA ARG A 44 -3.01 6.68 -4.33
C ARG A 44 -2.68 8.14 -4.69
N SER A 45 -1.57 8.32 -5.40
CA SER A 45 -1.12 9.64 -5.89
C SER A 45 -1.91 10.19 -7.07
N GLY A 46 -2.58 9.33 -7.85
CA GLY A 46 -3.22 9.70 -9.11
C GLY A 46 -2.28 9.67 -10.32
N ARG A 47 -0.99 9.38 -10.15
CA ARG A 47 0.00 9.28 -11.25
C ARG A 47 -0.18 8.04 -12.14
N HIS A 48 -0.78 6.99 -11.59
CA HIS A 48 -0.98 5.71 -12.27
C HIS A 48 -2.42 5.55 -12.75
N ASN A 49 -2.58 5.13 -14.01
CA ASN A 49 -3.88 4.95 -14.65
C ASN A 49 -4.60 3.67 -14.18
N GLN A 50 -5.85 3.47 -14.63
CA GLN A 50 -6.65 2.30 -14.25
C GLN A 50 -6.05 0.98 -14.74
N ALA A 51 -5.47 0.95 -15.95
CA ALA A 51 -4.87 -0.24 -16.53
C ALA A 51 -3.68 -0.75 -15.70
N PHE A 52 -2.88 0.17 -15.14
CA PHE A 52 -1.79 -0.16 -14.22
C PHE A 52 -2.30 -0.94 -12.99
N TYR A 53 -3.30 -0.39 -12.30
CA TYR A 53 -3.87 -1.05 -11.12
C TYR A 53 -4.61 -2.34 -11.47
N ALA A 54 -5.26 -2.40 -12.64
CA ALA A 54 -5.89 -3.64 -13.11
C ALA A 54 -4.86 -4.77 -13.27
N LYS A 55 -3.69 -4.48 -13.85
CA LYS A 55 -2.58 -5.45 -13.99
C LYS A 55 -2.01 -5.89 -12.64
N LEU A 56 -1.81 -4.95 -11.71
CA LEU A 56 -1.36 -5.24 -10.35
C LEU A 56 -2.32 -6.21 -9.67
N TRP A 57 -3.61 -5.88 -9.63
CA TRP A 57 -4.61 -6.70 -8.93
C TRP A 57 -4.89 -8.02 -9.63
N ALA A 58 -4.84 -8.08 -10.97
CA ALA A 58 -4.93 -9.34 -11.70
C ALA A 58 -3.78 -10.29 -11.32
N THR A 59 -2.57 -9.76 -11.15
CA THR A 59 -1.39 -10.55 -10.74
C THR A 59 -1.59 -11.12 -9.34
N ILE A 60 -1.94 -10.26 -8.37
CA ILE A 60 -2.16 -10.66 -6.97
C ILE A 60 -3.28 -11.69 -6.85
N ARG A 61 -4.43 -11.46 -7.51
CA ARG A 61 -5.57 -12.40 -7.49
C ARG A 61 -5.27 -13.74 -8.16
N SER A 62 -4.28 -13.79 -9.05
CA SER A 62 -3.80 -15.05 -9.65
C SER A 62 -2.78 -15.80 -8.77
N SER A 63 -2.63 -15.39 -7.50
CA SER A 63 -1.64 -15.93 -6.55
C SER A 63 -0.20 -15.81 -7.04
N LYS A 64 0.06 -14.79 -7.88
CA LYS A 64 1.41 -14.49 -8.40
C LYS A 64 1.98 -13.27 -7.70
N VAL A 65 3.31 -13.24 -7.58
CA VAL A 65 4.03 -12.09 -7.02
C VAL A 65 4.08 -10.98 -8.07
N TRP A 66 3.52 -9.83 -7.74
CA TRP A 66 3.72 -8.60 -8.51
C TRP A 66 4.98 -7.88 -8.04
N ARG A 67 5.77 -7.36 -8.99
CA ARG A 67 6.93 -6.49 -8.74
C ARG A 67 6.87 -5.29 -9.68
N GLY A 68 7.16 -4.11 -9.16
CA GLY A 68 7.17 -2.86 -9.90
C GLY A 68 7.23 -1.67 -8.96
N GLU A 69 7.23 -0.48 -9.54
CA GLU A 69 7.29 0.79 -8.81
C GLU A 69 5.91 1.45 -8.79
N ILE A 70 5.51 1.99 -7.64
CA ILE A 70 4.27 2.73 -7.45
C ILE A 70 4.63 4.08 -6.85
N VAL A 71 4.09 5.16 -7.41
CA VAL A 71 4.22 6.50 -6.83
C VAL A 71 3.04 6.66 -5.89
N ASN A 72 3.33 6.70 -4.60
CA ASN A 72 2.33 6.90 -3.56
C ASN A 72 2.30 8.36 -3.13
N ARG A 73 1.25 8.74 -2.40
CA ARG A 73 1.13 10.04 -1.75
C ARG A 73 1.02 9.83 -0.25
N ARG A 74 1.83 10.58 0.50
CA ARG A 74 1.82 10.62 1.96
C ARG A 74 0.54 11.29 2.47
N LYS A 75 0.25 11.12 3.76
CA LYS A 75 -0.92 11.72 4.42
C LYS A 75 -0.98 13.25 4.28
N ASP A 76 0.17 13.90 4.35
CA ASP A 76 0.35 15.36 4.20
C ASP A 76 0.24 15.84 2.74
N GLY A 77 0.05 14.93 1.79
CA GLY A 77 -0.08 15.26 0.37
C GLY A 77 1.23 15.27 -0.41
N VAL A 78 2.38 15.11 0.25
CA VAL A 78 3.69 15.02 -0.42
C VAL A 78 3.83 13.67 -1.12
N LEU A 79 4.51 13.65 -2.28
CA LEU A 79 4.82 12.42 -3.03
C LEU A 79 6.16 11.84 -2.58
#